data_AF-A0A419FG27-F1
#
_entry.id   AF-A0A419FG27-F1
#
_cell.length_a   1.000
_cell.length_b   1.000
_cell.length_c   1.000
_cell.angle_alpha   90.00
_cell.angle_beta   90.00
_cell.angle_gamma   90.00
#
_symmetry.space_group_name_H-M   'P 1'
#
loop_
_entity.id
_entity.type
_entity.pdbx_description
1 polymer ?
#
loop_
_entity_poly.entity_id
_entity_poly.type
_entity_poly.pdbx_seq_one_letter_code
_entity_poly.pdbx_strand_id
1 'polypeptide(L)'
;MAHATAHKKPHVLPLKVYLRVGAALLVLTLVTVAVSFVHLGPYNLVVAMLIASLKATLVALFFMHLLYDSKLYFLVFASALGTIALFIVLTLFDTLRRGDIYEEVSRPITPDAVIYSDTARFDTAHGQALPEEGLMPLDTAGIVSPPLDTGEIGEQVDTSDIGRIRTGPGEGGR
;
A
#
# COMPACT_ATOMS: atom_id res chain seq x y z
N MET A 1 -9.24 66.48 -25.65
CA MET A 1 -8.90 65.20 -26.32
C MET A 1 -9.55 64.08 -25.52
N ALA A 2 -10.66 63.54 -26.01
CA ALA A 2 -11.50 62.60 -25.27
C ALA A 2 -10.90 61.19 -25.32
N HIS A 3 -10.65 60.61 -24.14
CA HIS A 3 -10.24 59.22 -23.99
C HIS A 3 -11.43 58.29 -24.31
N ALA A 4 -11.33 57.54 -25.41
CA ALA A 4 -12.24 56.45 -25.72
C ALA A 4 -11.88 55.24 -24.83
N THR A 5 -12.74 54.92 -23.88
CA THR A 5 -12.68 53.69 -23.06
C THR A 5 -13.11 52.50 -23.91
N ALA A 6 -12.15 51.84 -24.54
CA ALA A 6 -12.37 50.56 -25.20
C ALA A 6 -12.67 49.48 -24.14
N HIS A 7 -13.96 49.18 -23.95
CA HIS A 7 -14.42 48.07 -23.10
C HIS A 7 -13.98 46.72 -23.70
N LYS A 8 -12.85 46.19 -23.21
CA LYS A 8 -12.41 44.82 -23.49
C LYS A 8 -13.36 43.84 -22.79
N LYS A 9 -14.29 43.23 -23.53
CA LYS A 9 -15.14 42.15 -23.00
C LYS A 9 -14.24 41.03 -22.46
N PRO A 10 -14.40 40.56 -21.21
CA PRO A 10 -13.66 39.42 -20.70
C PRO A 10 -13.97 38.22 -21.60
N HIS A 11 -12.95 37.65 -22.26
CA HIS A 11 -13.11 36.47 -23.10
C HIS A 11 -13.17 35.23 -22.21
N VAL A 12 -14.27 35.09 -21.47
CA VAL A 12 -14.60 33.88 -20.71
C VAL A 12 -15.08 32.82 -21.69
N LEU A 13 -14.41 31.66 -21.68
CA LEU A 13 -14.78 30.53 -22.52
C LEU A 13 -16.26 30.18 -22.32
N PRO A 14 -17.02 29.90 -23.40
CA PRO A 14 -18.43 29.64 -23.30
C PRO A 14 -18.67 28.37 -22.46
N LEU A 15 -19.57 28.47 -21.47
CA LEU A 15 -19.96 27.39 -20.55
C LEU A 15 -20.33 26.08 -21.28
N LYS A 16 -20.80 26.18 -22.53
CA LYS A 16 -21.11 25.05 -23.42
C LYS A 16 -19.92 24.12 -23.67
N VAL A 17 -18.69 24.62 -23.68
CA VAL A 17 -17.49 23.78 -23.87
C VAL A 17 -17.27 22.90 -22.65
N TYR A 18 -17.30 23.48 -21.45
CA TYR A 18 -17.16 22.71 -20.20
C TYR A 18 -18.26 21.66 -20.05
N LEU A 19 -19.51 21.97 -20.40
CA LEU A 19 -20.60 21.00 -20.35
C LEU A 19 -20.42 19.84 -21.33
N ARG A 20 -19.93 20.09 -22.55
CA ARG A 20 -19.63 19.03 -23.53
C ARG A 20 -18.51 18.11 -23.06
N VAL A 21 -17.43 18.69 -22.54
CA VAL A 21 -16.28 17.92 -22.01
C VAL A 21 -16.72 17.14 -20.76
N GLY A 22 -17.49 17.75 -19.86
CA GLY A 22 -18.06 17.07 -18.69
C GLY A 22 -18.95 15.88 -19.08
N ALA A 23 -19.79 16.02 -20.11
CA ALA A 23 -20.56 14.91 -20.64
C ALA A 23 -19.66 13.79 -21.23
N ALA A 24 -18.62 14.15 -21.98
CA ALA A 24 -17.65 13.19 -22.51
C ALA A 24 -16.93 12.43 -21.39
N LEU A 25 -16.55 13.09 -20.30
CA LEU A 25 -15.95 12.45 -19.12
C LEU A 25 -16.92 11.49 -18.41
N LEU A 26 -18.21 11.84 -18.37
CA LEU A 26 -19.23 10.96 -17.81
C LEU A 26 -19.35 9.67 -18.63
N VAL A 27 -19.41 9.81 -19.96
CA VAL A 27 -19.42 8.66 -20.88
C VAL A 27 -18.16 7.81 -20.70
N LEU A 28 -16.98 8.41 -20.66
CA LEU A 28 -15.73 7.69 -20.44
C LEU A 28 -15.72 6.94 -19.10
N THR A 29 -16.34 7.51 -18.07
CA THR A 29 -16.46 6.86 -16.75
C THR A 29 -17.40 5.65 -16.81
N LEU A 30 -18.55 5.78 -17.48
CA LEU A 30 -19.43 4.64 -17.71
C LEU A 30 -18.73 3.54 -18.52
N VAL A 31 -17.94 3.91 -19.51
CA VAL A 31 -17.12 2.97 -20.29
C VAL A 31 -16.10 2.28 -19.39
N THR A 32 -15.40 2.98 -18.49
CA THR A 32 -14.46 2.32 -17.55
C THR A 32 -15.15 1.31 -16.64
N VAL A 33 -16.35 1.64 -16.15
CA VAL A 33 -17.15 0.73 -15.33
C VAL A 33 -17.61 -0.46 -16.17
N ALA A 34 -18.08 -0.25 -17.39
CA ALA A 34 -18.47 -1.32 -18.30
C ALA A 34 -17.30 -2.27 -18.61
N VAL A 35 -16.12 -1.71 -18.92
CA VAL A 35 -14.89 -2.46 -19.18
C VAL A 35 -14.49 -3.28 -17.96
N SER A 36 -14.70 -2.77 -16.73
CA SER A 36 -14.39 -3.54 -15.52
C SER A 36 -15.19 -4.85 -15.37
N PHE A 37 -16.37 -4.94 -16.02
CA PHE A 37 -17.17 -6.17 -16.03
C PHE A 37 -16.76 -7.15 -17.14
N VAL A 38 -16.04 -6.70 -18.17
CA VAL A 38 -15.62 -7.55 -19.30
C VAL A 38 -14.27 -8.18 -18.99
N HIS A 39 -14.22 -9.52 -19.01
CA HIS A 39 -12.99 -10.26 -18.77
C HIS A 39 -12.16 -10.36 -20.05
N LEU A 40 -11.30 -9.37 -20.27
CA LEU A 40 -10.35 -9.30 -21.39
C LEU A 40 -9.02 -10.04 -21.11
N GLY A 41 -8.98 -10.83 -20.02
CA GLY A 41 -7.77 -11.52 -19.55
C GLY A 41 -6.64 -10.52 -19.22
N PRO A 42 -5.39 -10.78 -19.65
CA PRO A 42 -4.23 -9.94 -19.32
C PRO A 42 -4.31 -8.51 -19.87
N TYR A 43 -5.14 -8.26 -20.88
CA TYR A 43 -5.31 -6.92 -21.47
C TYR A 43 -6.22 -5.99 -20.68
N ASN A 44 -6.94 -6.49 -19.66
CA ASN A 44 -7.85 -5.66 -18.88
C ASN A 44 -7.14 -4.46 -18.24
N LEU A 45 -5.96 -4.69 -17.65
CA LEU A 45 -5.15 -3.63 -17.05
C LEU A 45 -4.72 -2.59 -18.10
N VAL A 46 -4.25 -3.04 -19.26
CA VAL A 46 -3.77 -2.15 -20.33
C VAL A 46 -4.91 -1.26 -20.84
N VAL A 47 -6.09 -1.85 -21.10
CA VAL A 47 -7.27 -1.11 -21.55
C VAL A 47 -7.76 -0.15 -20.46
N ALA A 48 -7.83 -0.59 -19.21
CA ALA A 48 -8.23 0.24 -18.08
C ALA A 48 -7.30 1.45 -17.91
N MET A 49 -5.98 1.24 -17.99
CA MET A 49 -4.99 2.32 -17.93
C MET A 49 -5.12 3.28 -19.10
N LEU A 50 -5.33 2.79 -20.33
CA LEU A 50 -5.47 3.63 -21.50
C LEU A 50 -6.69 4.57 -21.38
N ILE A 51 -7.84 4.03 -20.98
CA ILE A 51 -9.06 4.83 -20.80
C ILE A 51 -8.89 5.82 -19.64
N ALA A 52 -8.28 5.39 -18.53
CA ALA A 52 -7.98 6.25 -17.39
C ALA A 52 -7.05 7.41 -17.80
N SER A 53 -6.01 7.16 -18.59
CA SER A 53 -5.11 8.19 -19.11
C SER A 53 -5.86 9.18 -20.00
N LEU A 54 -6.71 8.70 -20.92
CA LEU A 54 -7.54 9.58 -21.76
C LEU A 54 -8.44 10.50 -20.92
N LYS A 55 -9.09 9.96 -19.88
CA LYS A 55 -9.90 10.72 -18.93
C LYS A 55 -9.06 11.81 -18.26
N ALA A 56 -7.89 11.46 -17.74
CA ALA A 56 -6.99 12.38 -17.08
C ALA A 56 -6.51 13.50 -18.04
N THR A 57 -6.22 13.17 -19.30
CA THR A 57 -5.80 14.17 -20.30
C THR A 57 -6.92 15.17 -20.62
N LEU A 58 -8.17 14.72 -20.80
CA LEU A 58 -9.30 15.63 -20.98
C LEU A 58 -9.50 16.56 -19.77
N VAL A 59 -9.38 16.03 -18.55
CA VAL A 59 -9.48 16.82 -17.32
C VAL A 59 -8.37 17.88 -17.28
N ALA A 60 -7.12 17.48 -17.52
CA ALA A 60 -5.98 18.39 -17.50
C ALA A 60 -6.10 19.49 -18.57
N LEU A 61 -6.44 19.15 -19.80
CA LEU A 61 -6.52 20.12 -20.90
C LEU A 61 -7.65 21.15 -20.70
N PHE A 62 -8.84 20.71 -20.27
CA PHE A 62 -10.03 21.57 -20.23
C PHE A 62 -10.37 22.10 -18.85
N PHE A 63 -10.40 21.25 -17.81
CA PHE A 63 -10.78 21.67 -16.45
C PHE A 63 -9.65 22.35 -15.70
N MET A 64 -8.40 21.96 -15.94
CA MET A 64 -7.24 22.72 -15.42
C MET A 64 -6.84 23.90 -16.32
N HIS A 65 -7.63 24.20 -17.34
CA HIS A 65 -7.42 25.32 -18.26
C HIS A 65 -6.07 25.29 -19.01
N LEU A 66 -5.38 24.14 -19.01
CA LEU A 66 -3.98 24.02 -19.45
C LEU A 66 -3.78 24.37 -20.93
N LEU A 67 -4.81 24.16 -21.75
CA LEU A 67 -4.79 24.49 -23.18
C LEU A 67 -5.05 25.98 -23.46
N TYR A 68 -5.80 26.65 -22.58
CA TYR A 68 -6.29 28.00 -22.80
C TYR A 68 -5.51 29.07 -22.01
N ASP A 69 -4.79 28.65 -20.97
CA ASP A 69 -3.93 29.51 -20.16
C ASP A 69 -2.51 29.61 -20.75
N SER A 70 -1.63 30.34 -20.06
CA SER A 70 -0.23 30.51 -20.44
C SER A 70 0.53 29.18 -20.48
N LYS A 71 1.44 29.06 -21.45
CA LYS A 71 2.31 27.88 -21.64
C LYS A 71 3.18 27.55 -20.41
N LEU A 72 3.33 28.50 -19.49
CA LEU A 72 4.03 28.30 -18.22
C LEU A 72 3.33 27.26 -17.35
N TYR A 73 2.00 27.27 -17.28
CA TYR A 73 1.25 26.27 -16.50
C TYR A 73 1.40 24.86 -17.06
N PHE A 74 1.41 24.73 -18.40
CA PHE A 74 1.71 23.46 -19.05
C PHE A 74 3.10 22.94 -18.69
N LEU A 75 4.12 23.80 -18.71
CA LEU A 75 5.49 23.42 -18.37
C LEU A 75 5.61 22.98 -16.90
N VAL A 76 5.01 23.73 -15.97
CA VAL A 76 5.02 23.39 -14.53
C VAL A 76 4.30 22.06 -14.30
N PHE A 77 3.13 21.86 -14.91
CA PHE A 77 2.38 20.61 -14.82
C PHE A 77 3.18 19.43 -15.39
N ALA A 78 3.76 19.59 -16.58
CA ALA A 78 4.58 18.55 -17.22
C ALA A 78 5.82 18.21 -16.39
N SER A 79 6.49 19.22 -15.79
CA SER A 79 7.61 18.98 -14.88
C SER A 79 7.19 18.22 -13.63
N ALA A 80 6.06 18.57 -13.02
CA ALA A 80 5.55 17.89 -11.84
C ALA A 80 5.21 16.42 -12.14
N LEU A 81 4.51 16.18 -13.26
CA LEU A 81 4.19 14.83 -13.71
C LEU A 81 5.46 14.02 -14.05
N GLY A 82 6.45 14.65 -14.69
CA GLY A 82 7.74 14.05 -15.01
C GLY A 82 8.53 13.68 -13.75
N THR A 83 8.55 14.55 -12.74
CA THR A 83 9.18 14.26 -11.45
C THR A 83 8.48 13.09 -10.75
N ILE A 84 7.14 13.07 -10.70
CA ILE A 84 6.40 11.94 -10.12
C ILE A 84 6.70 10.64 -10.87
N ALA A 85 6.68 10.65 -12.20
CA ALA A 85 6.99 9.48 -13.00
C ALA A 85 8.42 8.98 -12.75
N LEU A 86 9.40 9.90 -12.62
CA LEU A 86 10.78 9.56 -12.27
C LEU A 86 10.86 8.86 -10.91
N PHE A 87 10.20 9.39 -9.88
CA PHE A 87 10.17 8.75 -8.56
C PHE A 87 9.49 7.37 -8.61
N ILE A 88 8.36 7.23 -9.29
CA ILE A 88 7.68 5.94 -9.43
C ILE A 88 8.60 4.90 -10.09
N VAL A 89 9.26 5.26 -11.19
CA VAL A 89 10.17 4.35 -11.91
C VAL A 89 11.37 4.00 -11.05
N LEU A 90 11.96 4.98 -10.35
CA LEU A 90 13.08 4.75 -9.44
C LEU A 90 12.71 3.80 -8.30
N THR A 91 11.58 4.03 -7.63
CA THR A 91 11.09 3.19 -6.53
C THR A 91 10.70 1.80 -7.03
N LEU A 92 10.11 1.70 -8.22
CA LEU A 92 9.79 0.41 -8.83
C LEU A 92 11.08 -0.37 -9.15
N PHE A 93 12.09 0.29 -9.71
CA PHE A 93 13.39 -0.33 -9.98
C PHE A 93 14.08 -0.81 -8.70
N ASP A 94 14.09 0.04 -7.65
CA ASP A 94 14.61 -0.34 -6.33
C ASP A 94 13.89 -1.58 -5.78
N THR A 95 12.56 -1.58 -5.81
CA THR A 95 11.73 -2.69 -5.31
C THR A 95 11.97 -3.97 -6.08
N LEU A 96 12.04 -3.89 -7.42
CA LEU A 96 12.28 -5.05 -8.29
C LEU A 96 13.68 -5.65 -8.10
N ARG A 97 14.69 -4.83 -7.78
CA ARG A 97 16.08 -5.27 -7.59
C ARG A 97 16.44 -5.61 -6.15
N ARG A 98 15.61 -5.21 -5.18
CA ARG A 98 15.83 -5.48 -3.75
C ARG A 98 16.01 -6.97 -3.48
N GLY A 99 15.20 -7.84 -4.10
CA GLY A 99 15.30 -9.30 -3.92
C GLY A 99 16.58 -9.94 -4.48
N ASP A 100 17.27 -9.28 -5.41
CA ASP A 100 18.50 -9.82 -6.04
C ASP A 100 19.74 -9.59 -5.16
N ILE A 101 19.71 -8.63 -4.23
CA ILE A 101 20.89 -8.14 -3.49
C ILE A 101 20.88 -8.54 -2.01
N TYR A 102 19.70 -8.77 -1.41
CA TYR A 102 19.59 -9.21 -0.02
C TYR A 102 19.32 -10.72 0.04
N GLU A 103 20.31 -11.52 0.45
CA GLU A 103 20.18 -12.96 0.72
C GLU A 103 19.49 -13.24 2.07
N GLU A 104 19.33 -12.20 2.89
CA GLU A 104 18.60 -12.19 4.15
C GLU A 104 17.08 -12.27 3.90
N VAL A 105 16.59 -13.49 3.76
CA VAL A 105 15.15 -13.80 3.87
C VAL A 105 14.78 -13.69 5.34
N SER A 106 13.88 -12.78 5.71
CA SER A 106 13.41 -12.65 7.10
C SER A 106 12.86 -13.99 7.60
N ARG A 107 13.59 -14.63 8.53
CA ARG A 107 13.13 -15.84 9.23
C ARG A 107 12.65 -15.45 10.63
N PRO A 108 11.67 -16.18 11.20
CA PRO A 108 11.30 -16.01 12.59
C PRO A 108 12.53 -16.22 13.50
N ILE A 109 12.75 -15.31 14.46
CA ILE A 109 13.83 -15.39 15.46
C ILE A 109 13.70 -16.68 16.31
N THR A 110 12.47 -17.20 16.41
CA THR A 110 12.16 -18.48 17.06
C THR A 110 11.12 -19.19 16.18
N PRO A 111 11.51 -20.22 15.41
CA PRO A 111 10.62 -20.93 14.48
C PRO A 111 9.41 -21.59 15.16
N ASP A 112 9.53 -21.82 16.46
CA ASP A 112 8.63 -22.58 17.34
C ASP A 112 7.92 -21.68 18.38
N ALA A 113 8.07 -20.36 18.29
CA ALA A 113 7.33 -19.47 19.19
C ALA A 113 5.81 -19.58 18.94
N VAL A 114 5.04 -19.60 20.04
CA VAL A 114 3.56 -19.69 20.05
C VAL A 114 2.88 -18.62 19.19
N ILE A 115 3.54 -17.48 18.95
CA ILE A 115 3.03 -16.40 18.09
C ILE A 115 2.99 -16.81 16.61
N TYR A 116 3.79 -17.79 16.19
CA TYR A 116 3.85 -18.32 14.82
C TYR A 116 3.21 -19.70 14.67
N SER A 117 2.74 -20.34 15.74
CA SER A 117 2.20 -21.70 15.66
C SER A 117 0.88 -21.77 14.85
N ASP A 118 0.13 -20.67 14.80
CA ASP A 118 -1.10 -20.57 14.03
C ASP A 118 -0.83 -20.28 12.54
N THR A 119 0.22 -19.51 12.22
CA THR A 119 0.65 -19.26 10.84
C THR A 119 1.50 -20.39 10.27
N ALA A 120 2.27 -21.13 11.07
CA ALA A 120 3.05 -22.28 10.62
C ALA A 120 2.18 -23.49 10.22
N ARG A 121 0.95 -23.57 10.74
CA ARG A 121 -0.08 -24.52 10.27
C ARG A 121 -0.56 -24.21 8.85
N PHE A 122 -0.41 -22.97 8.41
CA PHE A 122 -0.73 -22.50 7.06
C PHE A 122 0.56 -22.18 6.31
N ASP A 123 1.00 -23.11 5.46
CA ASP A 123 2.18 -22.90 4.63
C ASP A 123 2.05 -21.60 3.84
N THR A 124 2.80 -20.59 4.24
CA THR A 124 2.75 -19.26 3.63
C THR A 124 3.48 -19.25 2.28
N ALA A 125 4.30 -20.26 1.98
CA ALA A 125 4.96 -20.43 0.68
C ALA A 125 4.07 -21.13 -0.37
N HIS A 126 3.16 -22.00 0.05
CA HIS A 126 2.27 -22.74 -0.85
C HIS A 126 0.77 -22.47 -0.70
N GLY A 127 0.35 -21.64 0.27
CA GLY A 127 -1.05 -21.27 0.46
C GLY A 127 -1.96 -22.44 0.84
N GLN A 128 -1.43 -23.44 1.54
CA GLN A 128 -2.16 -24.67 1.92
C GLN A 128 -1.85 -25.04 3.38
N ALA A 129 -2.85 -25.52 4.12
CA ALA A 129 -2.62 -26.05 5.47
C ALA A 129 -1.81 -27.36 5.39
N LEU A 130 -0.74 -27.48 6.18
CA LEU A 130 0.11 -28.67 6.16
C LEU A 130 -0.62 -29.88 6.80
N PRO A 131 -0.62 -31.06 6.15
CA PRO A 131 -1.25 -32.24 6.71
C PRO A 131 -0.47 -32.75 7.92
N GLU A 132 -1.19 -33.15 8.97
CA GLU A 132 -0.68 -33.52 10.30
C GLU A 132 0.27 -34.75 10.32
N GLU A 133 0.58 -35.39 9.18
CA GLU A 133 1.42 -36.59 9.08
C GLU A 133 2.90 -36.34 8.69
N GLY A 134 3.30 -35.08 8.48
CA GLY A 134 4.65 -34.74 8.01
C GLY A 134 5.67 -34.35 9.10
N LEU A 135 5.45 -34.71 10.37
CA LEU A 135 6.33 -34.30 11.46
C LEU A 135 7.59 -35.17 11.41
N MET A 136 8.58 -34.80 10.60
CA MET A 136 9.90 -35.40 10.75
C MET A 136 10.43 -35.07 12.15
N PRO A 137 10.95 -36.04 12.91
CA PRO A 137 11.56 -35.76 14.21
C PRO A 137 12.77 -34.86 13.97
N LEU A 138 12.76 -33.72 14.64
CA LEU A 138 13.83 -32.74 14.61
C LEU A 138 15.08 -33.43 15.17
N ASP A 139 16.05 -33.74 14.32
CA ASP A 139 17.36 -34.23 14.74
C ASP A 139 18.13 -33.08 15.42
N THR A 140 17.95 -32.99 16.73
CA THR A 140 18.61 -32.01 17.61
C THR A 140 20.11 -32.32 17.81
N ALA A 141 20.68 -33.37 17.20
CA ALA A 141 22.06 -33.78 17.46
C ALA A 141 23.15 -32.91 16.80
N GLY A 142 22.78 -31.96 15.92
CA GLY A 142 23.74 -31.13 15.16
C GLY A 142 23.96 -29.70 15.65
N ILE A 143 23.12 -29.18 16.56
CA ILE A 143 23.23 -27.80 17.04
C ILE A 143 23.92 -27.81 18.41
N VAL A 144 25.25 -27.71 18.41
CA VAL A 144 26.00 -27.31 19.62
C VAL A 144 25.62 -25.87 19.92
N SER A 145 24.68 -25.67 20.84
CA SER A 145 24.43 -24.39 21.47
C SER A 145 25.69 -23.98 22.27
N PRO A 146 26.19 -22.74 22.16
CA PRO A 146 27.14 -22.24 23.15
C PRO A 146 26.45 -22.22 24.52
N PRO A 147 27.16 -22.51 25.63
CA PRO A 147 26.57 -22.53 26.94
C PRO A 147 26.03 -21.13 27.26
N LEU A 148 24.72 -21.07 27.51
CA LEU A 148 24.08 -19.89 28.06
C LEU A 148 24.61 -19.74 29.50
N ASP A 149 25.32 -18.64 29.75
CA ASP A 149 25.71 -18.20 31.09
C ASP A 149 24.44 -17.84 31.86
N THR A 150 23.85 -18.85 32.50
CA THR A 150 22.68 -18.69 33.37
C THR A 150 23.17 -18.14 34.71
N GLY A 151 23.49 -16.85 34.72
CA GLY A 151 23.47 -16.04 35.93
C GLY A 151 22.03 -15.74 36.32
N GLU A 152 21.55 -16.45 37.34
CA GLU A 152 20.40 -16.15 38.21
C GLU A 152 19.41 -15.04 37.76
N ILE A 153 18.29 -15.42 37.15
CA ILE A 153 16.99 -14.74 37.35
C ILE A 153 15.85 -15.78 37.32
N GLY A 154 15.80 -16.60 38.36
CA GLY A 154 14.63 -17.40 38.66
C GLY A 154 13.63 -16.59 39.48
N GLU A 155 12.68 -15.93 38.82
CA GLU A 155 11.44 -15.47 39.46
C GLU A 155 10.25 -16.01 38.66
N GLN A 156 9.78 -17.18 39.08
CA GLN A 156 8.54 -17.80 38.62
C GLN A 156 7.36 -16.99 39.19
N VAL A 157 6.75 -16.14 38.36
CA VAL A 157 5.46 -15.52 38.69
C VAL A 157 4.37 -16.58 38.54
N ASP A 158 4.03 -17.21 39.66
CA ASP A 158 2.92 -18.14 39.80
C ASP A 158 1.59 -17.41 39.54
N THR A 159 1.02 -17.65 38.36
CA THR A 159 -0.23 -17.03 37.89
C THR A 159 -1.48 -17.68 38.53
N SER A 160 -1.29 -18.65 39.44
CA SER A 160 -2.36 -19.39 40.11
C SER A 160 -3.08 -18.60 41.21
N ASP A 161 -2.47 -17.52 41.72
CA ASP A 161 -2.93 -16.82 42.93
C ASP A 161 -3.70 -15.51 42.69
N ILE A 162 -3.99 -15.16 41.42
CA ILE A 162 -4.71 -13.91 41.09
C ILE A 162 -6.25 -14.01 41.32
N GLY A 163 -6.71 -15.09 41.98
CA GLY A 163 -8.14 -15.41 42.15
C GLY A 163 -8.72 -15.33 43.57
N ARG A 164 -7.92 -15.08 44.62
CA ARG A 164 -8.40 -15.20 46.02
C ARG A 164 -8.17 -13.94 46.85
N ILE A 165 -8.99 -12.91 46.59
CA ILE A 165 -9.23 -11.85 47.59
C ILE A 165 -10.33 -12.31 48.54
N ARG A 166 -9.95 -12.86 49.71
CA ARG A 166 -10.82 -13.03 50.88
C ARG A 166 -10.09 -12.63 52.17
N THR A 167 -10.35 -11.38 52.59
CA THR A 167 -10.64 -10.92 53.96
C THR A 167 -9.95 -11.59 55.18
N GLY A 168 -8.97 -10.88 55.76
CA GLY A 168 -8.63 -10.66 57.21
C GLY A 168 -8.47 -11.86 58.18
N PRO A 169 -8.11 -11.66 59.48
CA PRO A 169 -7.64 -10.46 60.19
C PRO A 169 -6.26 -10.64 60.87
N GLY A 170 -5.69 -9.54 61.39
CA GLY A 170 -4.38 -9.52 62.03
C GLY A 170 -4.31 -10.06 63.45
N GLU A 171 -3.12 -10.54 63.82
CA GLU A 171 -2.62 -10.85 65.17
C GLU A 171 -1.10 -11.05 64.98
N GLY A 172 -0.15 -10.49 65.73
CA GLY A 172 -0.15 -9.98 67.09
C GLY A 172 0.99 -10.68 67.87
N GLY A 173 2.08 -9.96 68.17
CA GLY A 173 3.12 -10.35 69.14
C GLY A 173 4.19 -11.33 68.61
N ARG A 174 5.48 -11.23 68.97
CA ARG A 174 6.18 -10.54 70.06
C ARG A 174 7.60 -10.23 69.62
#